data_AF-A0A8H8UC47-F1
#
_entry.id   AF-A0A8H8UC47-F1
#
_cell.length_a   1.000
_cell.length_b   1.000
_cell.length_c   1.000
_cell.angle_alpha   90.00
_cell.angle_beta   90.00
_cell.angle_gamma   90.00
#
_symmetry.space_group_name_H-M   'P 1'
#
loop_
_entity.id
_entity.type
_entity.pdbx_description
1 polymer ?
#
loop_
_entity_poly.entity_id
_entity_poly.type
_entity_poly.pdbx_seq_one_letter_code
_entity_poly.pdbx_strand_id
1 'polypeptide(L)'
;MCLILEAEASDPSLLKKHSVIRSYQTSRFTYPSLRIFFREHPQFEKLPTEPAPLPLLVFIHGLGGSVAQFHPLLTSLVNLSSCLSIDLPGCGVSKFAPKDWDAYTMESLVELLGLIIEDYRREDQNVVLIGHSMGCSLSAMLATKSMSFPNSLAEHVVGLVAVCPRAETPSPDEVSMFRKLLWIPSPIFNVWRNYDKRGGKDSASVARFVGADADDETKALQYRFNYQSKTPVWRRMASGTLPNYENGVATGGFPGKDVWAGLEVPVFLVAGEADNITKPGEIQKIASFLGKSHPIQSEMDEASESVVDAAVPVDISTEARSPGPSKAKRSIRPEYFLETNPDTVEEMYEDPSTPNDGLSTVPPQPSKPKKVLKTTILPSPASHALLYQPATVRILAGLISDFLCTQVSPRLSLGWQLQYLSDAGKWDVKNLAKWKAVKPVSEPIDGIFRAMKTLREVDEIHSPEVFVKEWDSQITDIVDISHESPVYDPRGLEKGGIRYHKFPTVSKIPPTESEVASFIALIDHIREEQTKPGYIAVHCHYGFNRTGFFIVCYLKERCGYTLPAAISEFAEKRPKGIKHAHFLDTLFVRYCVGLKRAPTL
;
A
#
# COMPACT_ATOMS: atom_id res chain seq x y z
N MET A 1 33.12 -2.26 -7.42
CA MET A 1 33.02 -1.39 -6.22
C MET A 1 33.13 -2.27 -4.98
N CYS A 2 33.80 -1.85 -3.91
CA CYS A 2 33.87 -2.65 -2.68
C CYS A 2 32.52 -2.59 -1.94
N LEU A 3 32.00 -3.74 -1.49
CA LEU A 3 30.76 -3.78 -0.70
C LEU A 3 31.06 -3.37 0.75
N ILE A 4 30.47 -2.27 1.20
CA ILE A 4 30.47 -1.91 2.63
C ILE A 4 29.64 -2.96 3.38
N LEU A 5 30.26 -3.64 4.35
CA LEU A 5 29.67 -4.74 5.12
C LEU A 5 29.30 -4.36 6.56
N GLU A 6 29.95 -3.36 7.16
CA GLU A 6 29.63 -2.91 8.52
C GLU A 6 28.27 -2.20 8.56
N ALA A 7 27.45 -2.51 9.56
CA ALA A 7 26.07 -2.04 9.64
C ALA A 7 25.96 -0.51 9.63
N GLU A 8 26.61 0.16 10.59
CA GLU A 8 26.60 1.62 10.74
C GLU A 8 27.20 2.34 9.52
N ALA A 9 28.29 1.84 8.94
CA ALA A 9 28.84 2.39 7.70
C ALA A 9 27.85 2.24 6.54
N SER A 10 27.23 1.06 6.39
CA SER A 10 26.26 0.75 5.33
C SER A 10 24.88 1.39 5.48
N ASP A 11 24.53 1.89 6.67
CA ASP A 11 23.18 2.38 6.97
C ASP A 11 22.76 3.52 6.02
N PRO A 12 21.54 3.49 5.46
CA PRO A 12 21.02 4.52 4.60
C PRO A 12 20.68 5.80 5.38
N SER A 13 20.64 6.94 4.68
CA SER A 13 20.47 8.26 5.28
C SER A 13 19.15 8.44 6.05
N LEU A 14 18.10 7.68 5.71
CA LEU A 14 16.84 7.66 6.47
C LEU A 14 17.04 7.08 7.88
N LEU A 15 17.79 5.98 8.02
CA LEU A 15 18.04 5.37 9.33
C LEU A 15 19.01 6.24 10.14
N LYS A 16 20.11 6.72 9.54
CA LYS A 16 21.09 7.60 10.20
C LYS A 16 20.51 8.89 10.77
N LYS A 17 19.40 9.41 10.21
CA LYS A 17 18.74 10.65 10.67
C LYS A 17 17.63 10.43 11.71
N HIS A 18 17.06 9.24 11.78
CA HIS A 18 15.85 8.95 12.55
C HIS A 18 16.02 7.74 13.49
N SER A 19 17.26 7.40 13.84
CA SER A 19 17.58 6.34 14.79
C SER A 19 18.24 6.91 16.03
N VAL A 20 17.83 6.42 17.20
CA VAL A 20 18.47 6.71 18.49
C VAL A 20 18.89 5.41 19.17
N ILE A 21 19.91 5.49 20.03
CA ILE A 21 20.26 4.39 20.94
C ILE A 21 19.59 4.63 22.28
N ARG A 22 18.75 3.69 22.74
CA ARG A 22 18.09 3.73 24.05
C ARG A 22 18.41 2.47 24.88
N SER A 23 18.18 2.57 26.18
CA SER A 23 18.28 1.45 27.13
C SER A 23 16.88 1.12 27.65
N TYR A 24 16.55 -0.16 27.77
CA TYR A 24 15.28 -0.62 28.33
C TYR A 24 15.51 -1.67 29.41
N GLN A 25 14.60 -1.72 30.38
CA GLN A 25 14.58 -2.71 31.44
C GLN A 25 13.22 -3.40 31.45
N THR A 26 13.22 -4.71 31.25
CA THR A 26 12.04 -5.57 31.41
C THR A 26 11.98 -6.13 32.84
N SER A 27 10.97 -6.94 33.16
CA SER A 27 10.85 -7.60 34.47
C SER A 27 12.06 -8.47 34.84
N ARG A 28 12.79 -8.99 33.84
CA ARG A 28 13.92 -9.91 34.03
C ARG A 28 15.28 -9.36 33.57
N PHE A 29 15.30 -8.46 32.57
CA PHE A 29 16.54 -8.14 31.83
C PHE A 29 16.71 -6.65 31.53
N THR A 30 17.95 -6.16 31.60
CA THR A 30 18.32 -4.82 31.10
C THR A 30 19.02 -4.95 29.74
N TYR A 31 18.48 -4.27 28.74
CA TYR A 31 18.98 -4.17 27.37
C TYR A 31 19.60 -2.78 27.17
N PRO A 32 20.92 -2.61 27.43
CA PRO A 32 21.51 -1.29 27.71
C PRO A 32 21.76 -0.40 26.47
N SER A 33 21.50 -0.89 25.26
CA SER A 33 21.77 -0.19 24.00
C SER A 33 21.09 -0.90 22.84
N LEU A 34 19.91 -0.40 22.46
CA LEU A 34 19.14 -0.83 21.30
C LEU A 34 18.98 0.33 20.32
N ARG A 35 19.12 0.07 19.01
CA ARG A 35 18.73 1.04 17.97
C ARG A 35 17.21 1.01 17.83
N ILE A 36 16.61 2.15 18.14
CA ILE A 36 15.21 2.46 17.86
C ILE A 36 15.17 3.45 16.70
N PHE A 37 14.65 3.02 15.57
CA PHE A 37 14.25 3.91 14.47
C PHE A 37 12.86 4.45 14.76
N PHE A 38 12.69 5.77 14.80
CA PHE A 38 11.40 6.42 14.84
C PHE A 38 11.37 7.62 13.90
N ARG A 39 10.48 7.56 12.90
CA ARG A 39 10.15 8.71 12.08
C ARG A 39 8.68 9.04 12.24
N GLU A 40 8.42 10.19 12.83
CA GLU A 40 7.09 10.80 12.86
C GLU A 40 6.57 11.14 11.46
N HIS A 41 5.24 11.11 11.30
CA HIS A 41 4.59 11.55 10.06
C HIS A 41 4.86 13.05 9.81
N PRO A 42 5.38 13.44 8.62
CA PRO A 42 5.79 14.83 8.38
C PRO A 42 4.68 15.89 8.45
N GLN A 43 3.41 15.52 8.58
CA GLN A 43 2.28 16.44 8.75
C GLN A 43 1.36 16.00 9.91
N PHE A 44 1.87 15.26 10.91
CA PHE A 44 1.10 14.72 12.04
C PHE A 44 0.18 15.77 12.70
N GLU A 45 0.75 16.91 13.09
CA GLU A 45 0.08 18.09 13.70
C GLU A 45 -1.01 18.75 12.84
N LYS A 46 -1.29 18.24 11.64
CA LYS A 46 -2.32 18.74 10.72
C LYS A 46 -3.33 17.68 10.30
N LEU A 47 -3.26 16.49 10.87
CA LEU A 47 -4.20 15.40 10.61
C LEU A 47 -5.12 15.20 11.82
N PRO A 48 -6.36 14.71 11.63
CA PRO A 48 -7.33 14.58 12.71
C PRO A 48 -6.87 13.60 13.80
N THR A 49 -6.84 14.08 15.04
CA THR A 49 -6.55 13.30 16.25
C THR A 49 -7.79 12.70 16.90
N GLU A 50 -8.99 13.15 16.54
CA GLU A 50 -10.26 12.65 17.09
C GLU A 50 -10.85 11.52 16.23
N PRO A 51 -11.33 10.38 16.77
CA PRO A 51 -11.29 9.98 18.18
C PRO A 51 -9.96 9.33 18.62
N ALA A 52 -9.02 9.16 17.69
CA ALA A 52 -7.65 8.70 17.96
C ALA A 52 -6.68 9.21 16.86
N PRO A 53 -5.40 9.50 17.18
CA PRO A 53 -4.39 9.85 16.19
C PRO A 53 -4.07 8.68 15.24
N LEU A 54 -3.50 8.97 14.06
CA LEU A 54 -3.17 7.93 13.06
C LEU A 54 -2.41 6.73 13.66
N PRO A 55 -2.78 5.48 13.33
CA PRO A 55 -2.13 4.30 13.92
C PRO A 55 -0.62 4.27 13.68
N LEU A 56 0.15 3.95 14.72
CA LEU A 56 1.60 3.80 14.66
C LEU A 56 1.95 2.51 13.90
N LEU A 57 2.78 2.62 12.85
CA LEU A 57 3.24 1.46 12.08
C LEU A 57 4.55 0.92 12.69
N VAL A 58 4.53 -0.29 13.24
CA VAL A 58 5.66 -0.89 13.96
C VAL A 58 6.27 -2.04 13.14
N PHE A 59 7.53 -1.92 12.74
CA PHE A 59 8.22 -2.87 11.87
C PHE A 59 9.18 -3.78 12.68
N ILE A 60 8.93 -5.09 12.69
CA ILE A 60 9.64 -6.08 13.51
C ILE A 60 10.34 -7.11 12.61
N HIS A 61 11.66 -7.22 12.72
CA HIS A 61 12.48 -7.96 11.75
C HIS A 61 12.66 -9.45 12.09
N GLY A 62 13.07 -10.23 11.08
CA GLY A 62 13.33 -11.67 11.18
C GLY A 62 14.57 -12.06 11.99
N LEU A 63 14.75 -13.38 12.16
CA LEU A 63 15.88 -14.01 12.86
C LEU A 63 17.22 -13.61 12.23
N GLY A 64 18.07 -12.91 12.99
CA GLY A 64 19.36 -12.41 12.51
C GLY A 64 19.29 -11.25 11.51
N GLY A 65 18.11 -10.64 11.36
CA GLY A 65 17.85 -9.46 10.55
C GLY A 65 18.25 -8.13 11.20
N SER A 66 17.72 -7.02 10.65
CA SER A 66 17.86 -5.66 11.21
C SER A 66 16.84 -4.70 10.60
N VAL A 67 16.67 -3.49 11.17
CA VAL A 67 15.84 -2.41 10.60
C VAL A 67 16.24 -2.07 9.15
N ALA A 68 17.51 -2.27 8.78
CA ALA A 68 18.01 -1.99 7.43
C ALA A 68 17.32 -2.82 6.33
N GLN A 69 16.75 -3.99 6.65
CA GLN A 69 15.93 -4.78 5.71
C GLN A 69 14.60 -4.10 5.38
N PHE A 70 14.02 -3.35 6.32
CA PHE A 70 12.79 -2.59 6.07
C PHE A 70 13.03 -1.26 5.34
N HIS A 71 14.28 -0.80 5.18
CA HIS A 71 14.54 0.54 4.63
C HIS A 71 13.82 0.83 3.30
N PRO A 72 13.88 -0.05 2.28
CA PRO A 72 13.20 0.22 1.01
C PRO A 72 11.67 0.35 1.17
N LEU A 73 11.04 -0.52 1.96
CA LEU A 73 9.61 -0.46 2.28
C LEU A 73 9.24 0.80 3.09
N LEU A 74 10.07 1.15 4.08
CA LEU A 74 9.94 2.38 4.87
C LEU A 74 9.96 3.62 3.98
N THR A 75 10.65 3.66 2.83
CA THR A 75 10.63 4.85 1.95
C THR A 75 9.22 5.23 1.47
N SER A 76 8.32 4.26 1.29
CA SER A 76 6.92 4.52 0.96
C SER A 76 6.08 4.76 2.21
N LEU A 77 6.15 3.88 3.21
CA LEU A 77 5.17 3.86 4.30
C LEU A 77 5.29 5.00 5.33
N VAL A 78 6.47 5.64 5.45
CA VAL A 78 6.71 6.85 6.29
C VAL A 78 5.97 8.12 5.85
N ASN A 79 5.10 8.00 4.84
CA ASN A 79 4.21 9.05 4.36
C ASN A 79 2.73 8.70 4.62
N LEU A 80 2.43 7.50 5.14
CA LEU A 80 1.08 7.08 5.56
C LEU A 80 0.81 7.35 7.04
N SER A 81 1.83 7.19 7.89
CA SER A 81 1.77 7.46 9.33
C SER A 81 3.19 7.57 9.91
N SER A 82 3.30 7.75 11.22
CA SER A 82 4.54 7.58 11.97
C SER A 82 4.98 6.11 11.92
N CYS A 83 6.29 5.87 11.83
CA CYS A 83 6.88 4.54 11.75
C CYS A 83 7.92 4.32 12.84
N LEU A 84 7.77 3.22 13.58
CA LEU A 84 8.69 2.72 14.61
C LEU A 84 9.34 1.42 14.12
N SER A 85 10.63 1.20 14.37
CA SER A 85 11.29 -0.09 14.12
C SER A 85 12.48 -0.28 15.06
N ILE A 86 12.76 -1.53 15.43
CA ILE A 86 13.72 -1.90 16.46
C ILE A 86 14.75 -2.87 15.87
N ASP A 87 16.05 -2.61 16.05
CA ASP A 87 17.05 -3.68 15.95
C ASP A 87 16.95 -4.51 17.24
N LEU A 88 16.49 -5.75 17.15
CA LEU A 88 16.45 -6.68 18.28
C LEU A 88 17.85 -6.81 18.94
N PRO A 89 17.95 -7.22 20.22
CA PRO A 89 19.21 -7.17 20.96
C PRO A 89 20.38 -7.85 20.20
N GLY A 90 21.47 -7.13 19.98
CA GLY A 90 22.61 -7.61 19.20
C GLY A 90 22.45 -7.67 17.67
N CYS A 91 21.25 -7.52 17.10
CA CYS A 91 21.05 -7.36 15.65
C CYS A 91 21.45 -5.96 15.17
N GLY A 92 21.72 -5.81 13.87
CA GLY A 92 22.18 -4.54 13.27
C GLY A 92 23.27 -3.84 14.09
N VAL A 93 22.99 -2.61 14.54
CA VAL A 93 23.87 -1.82 15.42
C VAL A 93 23.51 -1.91 16.91
N SER A 94 22.40 -2.58 17.28
CA SER A 94 22.09 -2.87 18.68
C SER A 94 23.22 -3.68 19.34
N LYS A 95 23.51 -3.35 20.61
CA LYS A 95 24.55 -4.01 21.40
C LYS A 95 24.13 -5.44 21.71
N PHE A 96 25.08 -6.37 21.65
CA PHE A 96 24.87 -7.74 22.13
C PHE A 96 24.98 -7.77 23.67
N ALA A 97 23.91 -7.32 24.32
CA ALA A 97 23.71 -7.33 25.76
C ALA A 97 22.20 -7.40 26.08
N PRO A 98 21.77 -8.14 27.12
CA PRO A 98 22.59 -9.00 27.99
C PRO A 98 23.10 -10.24 27.24
N LYS A 99 23.79 -11.17 27.93
CA LYS A 99 24.41 -12.36 27.28
C LYS A 99 23.75 -13.68 27.65
N ASP A 100 22.76 -13.63 28.50
CA ASP A 100 21.90 -14.73 28.92
C ASP A 100 21.11 -15.27 27.73
N TRP A 101 20.63 -16.52 27.81
CA TRP A 101 19.86 -17.13 26.71
C TRP A 101 18.38 -16.76 26.79
N ASP A 102 17.82 -16.80 28.00
CA ASP A 102 16.46 -16.37 28.35
C ASP A 102 16.07 -14.98 27.81
N ALA A 103 17.02 -14.04 27.77
CA ALA A 103 16.81 -12.69 27.24
C ALA A 103 16.53 -12.62 25.72
N TYR A 104 16.49 -13.78 25.05
CA TYR A 104 16.28 -13.95 23.62
C TYR A 104 15.17 -14.96 23.29
N THR A 105 14.41 -15.44 24.29
CA THR A 105 13.19 -16.21 24.02
C THR A 105 12.11 -15.30 23.43
N MET A 106 11.13 -15.90 22.75
CA MET A 106 10.06 -15.14 22.10
C MET A 106 9.28 -14.29 23.11
N GLU A 107 9.12 -14.77 24.35
CA GLU A 107 8.41 -14.09 25.43
C GLU A 107 9.19 -12.85 25.92
N SER A 108 10.49 -12.99 26.22
CA SER A 108 11.35 -11.87 26.62
C SER A 108 11.47 -10.81 25.51
N LEU A 109 11.45 -11.22 24.24
CA LEU A 109 11.46 -10.30 23.11
C LEU A 109 10.09 -9.62 22.89
N VAL A 110 8.97 -10.29 23.16
CA VAL A 110 7.62 -9.71 23.16
C VAL A 110 7.46 -8.69 24.29
N GLU A 111 7.90 -9.01 25.51
CA GLU A 111 7.90 -8.09 26.65
C GLU A 111 8.71 -6.82 26.33
N LEU A 112 9.92 -6.99 25.81
CA LEU A 112 10.79 -5.88 25.37
C LEU A 112 10.14 -5.03 24.27
N LEU A 113 9.54 -5.65 23.26
CA LEU A 113 8.87 -4.94 22.17
C LEU A 113 7.65 -4.16 22.69
N GLY A 114 6.85 -4.73 23.60
CA GLY A 114 5.73 -4.05 24.23
C GLY A 114 6.16 -2.74 24.90
N LEU A 115 7.19 -2.79 25.75
CA LEU A 115 7.73 -1.61 26.42
C LEU A 115 8.27 -0.54 25.45
N ILE A 116 8.93 -0.96 24.36
CA ILE A 116 9.44 -0.01 23.34
C ILE A 116 8.29 0.63 22.55
N ILE A 117 7.22 -0.11 22.27
CA ILE A 117 6.06 0.44 21.55
C ILE A 117 5.31 1.44 22.44
N GLU A 118 5.14 1.14 23.73
CA GLU A 118 4.52 2.06 24.71
C GLU A 118 5.32 3.37 24.89
N ASP A 119 6.67 3.34 24.87
CA ASP A 119 7.54 4.55 24.95
C ASP A 119 7.44 5.48 23.71
N TYR A 120 6.80 5.03 22.62
CA TYR A 120 6.69 5.77 21.35
C TYR A 120 5.24 5.95 20.83
N ARG A 121 4.28 5.19 21.35
CA ARG A 121 2.85 5.29 21.03
C ARG A 121 2.20 6.33 21.95
N ARG A 122 1.58 7.36 21.37
CA ARG A 122 0.82 8.38 22.12
C ARG A 122 -0.41 7.79 22.82
N GLU A 123 -0.96 8.54 23.76
CA GLU A 123 -2.27 8.28 24.37
C GLU A 123 -3.34 8.08 23.28
N ASP A 124 -4.20 7.08 23.47
CA ASP A 124 -5.21 6.55 22.54
C ASP A 124 -4.75 6.21 21.10
N GLN A 125 -3.45 6.27 20.80
CA GLN A 125 -2.93 5.95 19.48
C GLN A 125 -2.90 4.44 19.25
N ASN A 126 -3.71 3.98 18.30
CA ASN A 126 -3.73 2.58 17.87
C ASN A 126 -2.42 2.16 17.19
N VAL A 127 -2.19 0.85 17.05
CA VAL A 127 -0.94 0.27 16.51
C VAL A 127 -1.22 -0.74 15.40
N VAL A 128 -0.40 -0.72 14.35
CA VAL A 128 -0.36 -1.79 13.34
C VAL A 128 1.02 -2.43 13.36
N LEU A 129 1.05 -3.75 13.52
CA LEU A 129 2.30 -4.51 13.55
C LEU A 129 2.62 -5.03 12.15
N ILE A 130 3.87 -4.85 11.71
CA ILE A 130 4.37 -5.24 10.38
C ILE A 130 5.60 -6.12 10.59
N GLY A 131 5.36 -7.43 10.67
CA GLY A 131 6.39 -8.43 10.88
C GLY A 131 7.03 -8.94 9.58
N HIS A 132 8.30 -9.32 9.65
CA HIS A 132 8.95 -10.17 8.65
C HIS A 132 9.51 -11.44 9.29
N SER A 133 9.25 -12.61 8.71
CA SER A 133 9.83 -13.89 9.17
C SER A 133 9.51 -14.15 10.64
N MET A 134 10.51 -14.40 11.50
CA MET A 134 10.35 -14.47 12.97
C MET A 134 9.64 -13.25 13.59
N GLY A 135 9.76 -12.07 12.97
CA GLY A 135 9.04 -10.86 13.39
C GLY A 135 7.52 -10.96 13.21
N CYS A 136 7.02 -11.78 12.29
CA CYS A 136 5.59 -12.09 12.17
C CYS A 136 5.08 -12.80 13.42
N SER A 137 5.86 -13.76 13.93
CA SER A 137 5.55 -14.52 15.13
C SER A 137 5.55 -13.64 16.39
N LEU A 138 6.57 -12.78 16.55
CA LEU A 138 6.58 -11.78 17.63
C LEU A 138 5.38 -10.82 17.54
N SER A 139 5.02 -10.41 16.32
CA SER A 139 3.86 -9.54 16.08
C SER A 139 2.53 -10.22 16.41
N ALA A 140 2.35 -11.50 16.08
CA ALA A 140 1.15 -12.26 16.44
C ALA A 140 1.02 -12.45 17.97
N MET A 141 2.14 -12.67 18.67
CA MET A 141 2.18 -12.76 20.14
C MET A 141 1.87 -11.40 20.82
N LEU A 142 2.27 -10.28 20.23
CA LEU A 142 1.92 -8.92 20.68
C LEU A 142 0.45 -8.56 20.43
N ALA A 143 -0.18 -9.17 19.43
CA ALA A 143 -1.55 -8.87 18.98
C ALA A 143 -2.63 -9.79 19.57
N THR A 144 -2.27 -10.93 20.17
CA THR A 144 -3.23 -11.83 20.80
C THR A 144 -3.45 -11.49 22.28
N LYS A 145 -4.69 -11.69 22.74
CA LYS A 145 -5.10 -11.55 24.15
C LYS A 145 -4.98 -12.83 24.95
N SER A 146 -4.71 -13.96 24.27
CA SER A 146 -4.62 -15.29 24.88
C SER A 146 -3.28 -15.56 25.59
N MET A 147 -2.37 -14.58 25.63
CA MET A 147 -1.06 -14.68 26.28
C MET A 147 -1.14 -14.21 27.74
N SER A 148 -0.59 -14.99 28.66
CA SER A 148 -0.62 -14.74 30.13
C SER A 148 0.23 -13.55 30.61
N PHE A 149 0.67 -12.66 29.70
CA PHE A 149 1.39 -11.44 30.03
C PHE A 149 0.39 -10.27 30.12
N PRO A 150 0.56 -9.31 31.06
CA PRO A 150 -0.31 -8.14 31.17
C PRO A 150 -0.01 -7.12 30.05
N ASN A 151 -0.30 -7.50 28.81
CA ASN A 151 0.02 -6.76 27.59
C ASN A 151 -1.12 -5.82 27.19
N SER A 152 -1.21 -4.66 27.82
CA SER A 152 -2.17 -3.58 27.49
C SER A 152 -2.19 -3.23 26.00
N LEU A 153 -1.03 -3.34 25.34
CA LEU A 153 -0.86 -3.04 23.92
C LEU A 153 -1.81 -3.86 23.02
N ALA A 154 -2.20 -5.08 23.41
CA ALA A 154 -3.09 -5.93 22.61
C ALA A 154 -4.51 -5.34 22.45
N GLU A 155 -4.95 -4.41 23.31
CA GLU A 155 -6.20 -3.66 23.11
C GLU A 155 -6.02 -2.45 22.16
N HIS A 156 -4.78 -2.00 21.92
CA HIS A 156 -4.44 -0.93 20.96
C HIS A 156 -4.04 -1.45 19.57
N VAL A 157 -3.74 -2.75 19.41
CA VAL A 157 -3.42 -3.31 18.08
C VAL A 157 -4.69 -3.38 17.24
N VAL A 158 -4.65 -2.76 16.07
CA VAL A 158 -5.77 -2.67 15.11
C VAL A 158 -5.47 -3.35 13.76
N GLY A 159 -4.31 -4.00 13.62
CA GLY A 159 -3.99 -4.78 12.44
C GLY A 159 -2.63 -5.46 12.51
N LEU A 160 -2.50 -6.55 11.75
CA LEU A 160 -1.26 -7.31 11.58
C LEU A 160 -0.96 -7.50 10.09
N VAL A 161 0.23 -7.09 9.66
CA VAL A 161 0.83 -7.50 8.38
C VAL A 161 1.95 -8.49 8.69
N ALA A 162 1.88 -9.67 8.08
CA ALA A 162 2.84 -10.75 8.28
C ALA A 162 3.49 -11.12 6.93
N VAL A 163 4.74 -10.69 6.74
CA VAL A 163 5.52 -10.93 5.51
C VAL A 163 6.43 -12.15 5.71
N CYS A 164 6.29 -13.15 4.86
CA CYS A 164 6.99 -14.43 4.96
C CYS A 164 6.84 -15.10 6.35
N PRO A 165 5.61 -15.31 6.87
CA PRO A 165 5.40 -15.87 8.21
C PRO A 165 5.65 -17.39 8.26
N ARG A 166 5.88 -17.89 9.48
CA ARG A 166 5.83 -19.33 9.82
C ARG A 166 4.57 -19.62 10.61
N ALA A 167 3.88 -20.72 10.28
CA ALA A 167 2.61 -21.11 10.87
C ALA A 167 2.76 -21.95 12.14
N GLU A 168 3.76 -22.84 12.16
CA GLU A 168 3.83 -23.94 13.13
C GLU A 168 5.13 -23.95 13.92
N THR A 169 5.01 -24.33 15.20
CA THR A 169 6.11 -24.78 16.05
C THR A 169 6.94 -25.87 15.35
N PRO A 170 8.28 -25.84 15.42
CA PRO A 170 9.10 -26.95 14.95
C PRO A 170 8.76 -28.23 15.74
N SER A 171 8.69 -29.38 15.05
CA SER A 171 8.29 -30.65 15.66
C SER A 171 9.26 -31.13 16.75
N PRO A 172 8.89 -32.09 17.63
CA PRO A 172 9.82 -32.63 18.63
C PRO A 172 11.15 -33.14 18.05
N ASP A 173 11.12 -33.74 16.85
CA ASP A 173 12.32 -34.20 16.14
C ASP A 173 13.14 -33.04 15.54
N GLU A 174 12.48 -32.03 14.96
CA GLU A 174 13.14 -30.81 14.53
C GLU A 174 13.80 -30.10 15.73
N VAL A 175 13.10 -29.95 16.85
CA VAL A 175 13.62 -29.38 18.10
C VAL A 175 14.80 -30.18 18.62
N SER A 176 14.73 -31.51 18.62
CA SER A 176 15.84 -32.39 18.99
C SER A 176 17.07 -32.18 18.10
N MET A 177 16.87 -32.05 16.78
CA MET A 177 17.92 -31.77 15.80
C MET A 177 18.52 -30.37 15.97
N PHE A 178 17.69 -29.32 16.07
CA PHE A 178 18.13 -27.95 16.23
C PHE A 178 18.82 -27.71 17.58
N ARG A 179 18.36 -28.33 18.68
CA ARG A 179 19.08 -28.30 19.96
C ARG A 179 20.47 -28.92 19.80
N LYS A 180 20.61 -30.10 19.18
CA LYS A 180 21.93 -30.73 18.91
C LYS A 180 22.84 -29.83 18.05
N LEU A 181 22.30 -29.18 17.01
CA LEU A 181 23.02 -28.20 16.20
C LEU A 181 23.49 -26.99 17.03
N LEU A 182 22.66 -26.51 17.95
CA LEU A 182 22.95 -25.39 18.86
C LEU A 182 23.92 -25.75 20.00
N TRP A 183 24.24 -27.03 20.22
CA TRP A 183 25.33 -27.47 21.11
C TRP A 183 26.72 -27.42 20.45
N ILE A 184 26.83 -27.37 19.12
CA ILE A 184 28.14 -27.37 18.41
C ILE A 184 28.99 -26.17 18.87
N PRO A 185 30.28 -26.32 19.23
CA PRO A 185 31.15 -25.21 19.62
C PRO A 185 31.18 -24.05 18.62
N SER A 186 31.16 -22.81 19.13
CA SER A 186 31.08 -21.60 18.28
C SER A 186 32.19 -21.48 17.21
N PRO A 187 33.46 -21.87 17.45
CA PRO A 187 34.49 -21.87 16.40
C PRO A 187 34.12 -22.77 15.20
N ILE A 188 33.66 -24.00 15.47
CA ILE A 188 33.27 -24.97 14.44
C ILE A 188 32.07 -24.45 13.64
N PHE A 189 31.06 -23.92 14.34
CA PHE A 189 29.89 -23.32 13.71
C PHE A 189 30.24 -22.08 12.85
N ASN A 190 31.24 -21.29 13.27
CA ASN A 190 31.74 -20.16 12.48
C ASN A 190 32.50 -20.62 11.22
N VAL A 191 33.30 -21.69 11.28
CA VAL A 191 33.94 -22.29 10.09
C VAL A 191 32.87 -22.74 9.09
N TRP A 192 31.81 -23.42 9.56
CA TRP A 192 30.69 -23.82 8.71
C TRP A 192 29.95 -22.62 8.09
N ARG A 193 29.63 -21.57 8.87
CA ARG A 193 29.02 -20.34 8.32
C ARG A 193 29.91 -19.62 7.32
N ASN A 194 31.23 -19.65 7.50
CA ASN A 194 32.18 -19.04 6.56
C ASN A 194 32.26 -19.85 5.25
N TYR A 195 32.12 -21.18 5.33
CA TYR A 195 31.97 -22.05 4.15
C TYR A 195 30.64 -21.78 3.42
N ASP A 196 29.52 -21.67 4.13
CA ASP A 196 28.19 -21.36 3.55
C ASP A 196 28.14 -20.00 2.83
N LYS A 197 28.98 -19.05 3.29
CA LYS A 197 29.20 -17.71 2.69
C LYS A 197 30.20 -17.68 1.53
N ARG A 198 30.87 -18.81 1.21
CA ARG A 198 31.85 -18.88 0.11
C ARG A 198 31.14 -18.66 -1.23
N GLY A 199 31.66 -17.74 -2.05
CA GLY A 199 31.00 -17.25 -3.27
C GLY A 199 30.41 -15.84 -3.12
N GLY A 200 30.37 -15.26 -1.91
CA GLY A 200 29.92 -13.88 -1.73
C GLY A 200 28.44 -13.70 -2.04
N LYS A 201 28.12 -12.79 -2.96
CA LYS A 201 26.75 -12.56 -3.48
C LYS A 201 26.16 -13.82 -4.17
N ASP A 202 27.01 -14.71 -4.67
CA ASP A 202 26.63 -15.94 -5.37
C ASP A 202 26.77 -17.19 -4.46
N SER A 203 26.88 -16.99 -3.14
CA SER A 203 27.01 -18.09 -2.17
C SER A 203 25.70 -18.83 -1.91
N ALA A 204 25.79 -20.09 -1.48
CA ALA A 204 24.64 -20.90 -1.06
C ALA A 204 23.85 -20.21 0.09
N SER A 205 24.53 -19.52 1.00
CA SER A 205 23.88 -18.72 2.04
C SER A 205 22.98 -17.61 1.50
N VAL A 206 23.27 -17.06 0.32
CA VAL A 206 22.47 -16.00 -0.32
C VAL A 206 21.34 -16.60 -1.14
N ALA A 207 21.65 -17.53 -2.05
CA ALA A 207 20.66 -18.15 -2.93
C ALA A 207 19.49 -18.81 -2.15
N ARG A 208 19.74 -19.32 -0.93
CA ARG A 208 18.71 -19.88 -0.03
C ARG A 208 17.62 -18.87 0.37
N PHE A 209 17.93 -17.56 0.41
CA PHE A 209 16.99 -16.50 0.80
C PHE A 209 16.38 -15.80 -0.41
N VAL A 210 17.16 -15.56 -1.47
CA VAL A 210 16.76 -14.72 -2.61
C VAL A 210 16.39 -15.51 -3.87
N GLY A 211 16.75 -16.79 -3.96
CA GLY A 211 16.70 -17.58 -5.20
C GLY A 211 18.02 -17.48 -6.01
N ALA A 212 18.23 -18.41 -6.94
CA ALA A 212 19.41 -18.38 -7.81
C ALA A 212 19.35 -17.21 -8.81
N ASP A 213 18.15 -16.91 -9.29
CA ASP A 213 17.88 -15.97 -10.39
C ASP A 213 17.63 -14.53 -9.93
N ALA A 214 17.84 -14.24 -8.64
CA ALA A 214 17.73 -12.89 -8.10
C ALA A 214 18.72 -11.91 -8.75
N ASP A 215 18.35 -10.64 -8.78
CA ASP A 215 19.20 -9.56 -9.27
C ASP A 215 20.42 -9.31 -8.37
N ASP A 216 21.41 -8.63 -8.95
CA ASP A 216 22.71 -8.38 -8.32
C ASP A 216 22.63 -7.47 -7.08
N GLU A 217 21.67 -6.55 -7.02
CA GLU A 217 21.47 -5.68 -5.86
C GLU A 217 20.85 -6.48 -4.69
N THR A 218 19.81 -7.27 -4.95
CA THR A 218 19.19 -8.19 -3.99
C THR A 218 20.20 -9.20 -3.43
N LYS A 219 21.03 -9.80 -4.29
CA LYS A 219 22.11 -10.72 -3.87
C LYS A 219 23.16 -10.01 -3.01
N ALA A 220 23.58 -8.80 -3.37
CA ALA A 220 24.53 -8.01 -2.59
C ALA A 220 23.97 -7.55 -1.22
N LEU A 221 22.68 -7.16 -1.17
CA LEU A 221 21.95 -6.85 0.06
C LEU A 221 21.88 -8.07 0.99
N GLN A 222 21.47 -9.22 0.47
CA GLN A 222 21.43 -10.46 1.25
C GLN A 222 22.80 -10.87 1.77
N TYR A 223 23.86 -10.75 0.95
CA TYR A 223 25.22 -11.06 1.40
C TYR A 223 25.65 -10.15 2.56
N ARG A 224 25.34 -8.85 2.49
CA ARG A 224 25.57 -7.89 3.59
C ARG A 224 24.83 -8.30 4.86
N PHE A 225 23.54 -8.61 4.79
CA PHE A 225 22.77 -9.05 5.97
C PHE A 225 23.30 -10.37 6.55
N ASN A 226 23.62 -11.34 5.69
CA ASN A 226 24.26 -12.60 6.09
C ASN A 226 25.61 -12.35 6.79
N TYR A 227 26.39 -11.36 6.34
CA TYR A 227 27.65 -10.97 6.97
C TYR A 227 27.42 -10.35 8.37
N GLN A 228 26.52 -9.37 8.47
CA GLN A 228 26.18 -8.62 9.69
C GLN A 228 25.55 -9.49 10.79
N SER A 229 24.91 -10.61 10.42
CA SER A 229 24.31 -11.59 11.33
C SER A 229 25.33 -12.25 12.28
N LYS A 230 25.45 -11.74 13.52
CA LYS A 230 26.42 -12.19 14.55
C LYS A 230 26.04 -13.58 15.10
N THR A 231 26.94 -14.59 14.98
CA THR A 231 26.67 -15.98 15.41
C THR A 231 26.15 -16.12 16.86
N PRO A 232 26.73 -15.46 17.88
CA PRO A 232 26.28 -15.63 19.27
C PRO A 232 24.87 -15.08 19.55
N VAL A 233 24.41 -14.11 18.74
CA VAL A 233 23.07 -13.53 18.76
C VAL A 233 22.09 -14.46 18.05
N TRP A 234 22.42 -14.83 16.81
CA TRP A 234 21.59 -15.73 15.99
C TRP A 234 21.29 -17.04 16.74
N ARG A 235 22.28 -17.64 17.40
CA ARG A 235 22.09 -18.89 18.17
C ARG A 235 21.17 -18.73 19.37
N ARG A 236 21.16 -17.56 20.03
CA ARG A 236 20.26 -17.29 21.16
C ARG A 236 18.82 -17.14 20.71
N MET A 237 18.57 -16.28 19.73
CA MET A 237 17.25 -16.13 19.11
C MET A 237 16.74 -17.45 18.51
N ALA A 238 17.59 -18.20 17.80
CA ALA A 238 17.25 -19.50 17.23
C ALA A 238 17.06 -20.62 18.28
N SER A 239 17.56 -20.46 19.51
CA SER A 239 17.20 -21.32 20.63
C SER A 239 15.89 -20.87 21.27
N GLY A 240 15.67 -19.56 21.33
CA GLY A 240 14.47 -18.93 21.88
C GLY A 240 13.20 -19.15 21.08
N THR A 241 13.29 -19.62 19.83
CA THR A 241 12.16 -20.04 18.99
C THR A 241 11.80 -21.53 19.13
N LEU A 242 12.58 -22.33 19.86
CA LEU A 242 12.34 -23.77 20.02
C LEU A 242 11.47 -24.05 21.25
N PRO A 243 10.25 -24.58 21.10
CA PRO A 243 9.42 -24.94 22.25
C PRO A 243 10.06 -26.03 23.11
N ASN A 244 9.66 -26.11 24.38
CA ASN A 244 9.68 -27.37 25.12
C ASN A 244 8.40 -28.16 24.80
N TYR A 245 8.43 -29.48 24.95
CA TYR A 245 7.27 -30.34 24.73
C TYR A 245 6.93 -31.10 26.01
N GLU A 246 5.76 -30.83 26.58
CA GLU A 246 5.26 -31.47 27.80
C GLU A 246 3.89 -32.10 27.48
N ASN A 247 3.77 -33.42 27.67
CA ASN A 247 2.57 -34.20 27.31
C ASN A 247 2.06 -33.98 25.86
N GLY A 248 2.96 -33.63 24.93
CA GLY A 248 2.65 -33.31 23.54
C GLY A 248 2.28 -31.85 23.27
N VAL A 249 2.09 -31.03 24.31
CA VAL A 249 1.83 -29.59 24.19
C VAL A 249 3.16 -28.83 24.07
N ALA A 250 3.23 -27.90 23.12
CA ALA A 250 4.37 -27.01 22.95
C ALA A 250 4.31 -25.83 23.94
N THR A 251 5.37 -25.61 24.71
CA THR A 251 5.49 -24.50 25.66
C THR A 251 6.64 -23.57 25.29
N GLY A 252 6.31 -22.29 25.11
CA GLY A 252 7.21 -21.24 24.63
C GLY A 252 7.66 -21.39 23.17
N GLY A 253 8.51 -20.48 22.70
CA GLY A 253 9.09 -20.56 21.35
C GLY A 253 8.18 -19.99 20.27
N PHE A 254 8.26 -20.52 19.04
CA PHE A 254 7.39 -20.06 17.94
C PHE A 254 5.89 -20.25 18.29
N PRO A 255 5.01 -19.27 18.01
CA PRO A 255 3.58 -19.40 18.21
C PRO A 255 2.99 -20.46 17.28
N GLY A 256 2.18 -21.36 17.86
CA GLY A 256 1.37 -22.32 17.13
C GLY A 256 -0.03 -21.80 16.79
N LYS A 257 -0.93 -22.74 16.49
CA LYS A 257 -2.32 -22.49 16.08
C LYS A 257 -3.05 -21.49 16.98
N ASP A 258 -2.93 -21.62 18.30
CA ASP A 258 -3.80 -20.93 19.25
C ASP A 258 -3.57 -19.40 19.27
N VAL A 259 -2.30 -18.98 19.10
CA VAL A 259 -1.94 -17.55 18.95
C VAL A 259 -2.44 -16.99 17.62
N TRP A 260 -2.30 -17.74 16.52
CA TRP A 260 -2.79 -17.30 15.20
C TRP A 260 -4.33 -17.26 15.14
N ALA A 261 -5.02 -18.25 15.71
CA ALA A 261 -6.48 -18.29 15.77
C ALA A 261 -7.05 -17.18 16.68
N GLY A 262 -6.37 -16.93 17.81
CA GLY A 262 -6.68 -15.89 18.80
C GLY A 262 -6.30 -14.46 18.39
N LEU A 263 -6.24 -14.16 17.09
CA LEU A 263 -6.19 -12.80 16.56
C LEU A 263 -7.61 -12.31 16.25
N GLU A 264 -7.99 -11.17 16.83
CA GLU A 264 -9.31 -10.53 16.63
C GLU A 264 -9.26 -9.38 15.59
N VAL A 265 -8.07 -9.04 15.09
CA VAL A 265 -7.80 -7.89 14.21
C VAL A 265 -7.79 -8.26 12.72
N PRO A 266 -7.84 -7.29 11.79
CA PRO A 266 -7.42 -7.49 10.41
C PRO A 266 -6.02 -8.12 10.31
N VAL A 267 -5.86 -9.15 9.48
CA VAL A 267 -4.58 -9.83 9.20
C VAL A 267 -4.31 -9.86 7.70
N PHE A 268 -3.13 -9.43 7.28
CA PHE A 268 -2.63 -9.56 5.91
C PHE A 268 -1.40 -10.47 5.86
N LEU A 269 -1.53 -11.61 5.20
CA LEU A 269 -0.43 -12.57 4.99
C LEU A 269 0.17 -12.41 3.59
N VAL A 270 1.48 -12.22 3.50
CA VAL A 270 2.21 -12.13 2.22
C VAL A 270 3.35 -13.14 2.18
N ALA A 271 3.53 -13.85 1.08
CA ALA A 271 4.70 -14.69 0.82
C ALA A 271 5.23 -14.50 -0.61
N GLY A 272 6.48 -14.84 -0.85
CA GLY A 272 7.06 -14.94 -2.19
C GLY A 272 7.02 -16.40 -2.68
N GLU A 273 6.61 -16.63 -3.92
CA GLU A 273 6.49 -17.97 -4.51
C GLU A 273 7.80 -18.77 -4.50
N ALA A 274 8.94 -18.09 -4.60
CA ALA A 274 10.29 -18.66 -4.51
C ALA A 274 10.91 -18.59 -3.09
N ASP A 275 10.11 -18.40 -2.05
CA ASP A 275 10.57 -18.42 -0.66
C ASP A 275 10.93 -19.86 -0.21
N ASN A 276 12.23 -20.09 -0.02
CA ASN A 276 12.79 -21.37 0.42
C ASN A 276 13.02 -21.46 1.94
N ILE A 277 12.73 -20.38 2.69
CA ILE A 277 12.89 -20.28 4.15
C ILE A 277 11.53 -20.51 4.84
N THR A 278 10.50 -19.82 4.37
CA THR A 278 9.10 -19.93 4.80
C THR A 278 8.24 -20.14 3.56
N LYS A 279 8.08 -21.40 3.17
CA LYS A 279 7.38 -21.79 1.93
C LYS A 279 5.96 -21.19 1.88
N PRO A 280 5.44 -20.81 0.70
CA PRO A 280 4.12 -20.20 0.56
C PRO A 280 2.96 -20.93 1.26
N GLY A 281 3.03 -22.26 1.40
CA GLY A 281 2.04 -23.04 2.14
C GLY A 281 1.86 -22.66 3.61
N GLU A 282 2.83 -21.98 4.24
CA GLU A 282 2.70 -21.48 5.61
C GLU A 282 1.55 -20.45 5.73
N ILE A 283 1.30 -19.60 4.72
CA ILE A 283 0.17 -18.66 4.78
C ILE A 283 -1.17 -19.38 4.67
N GLN A 284 -1.22 -20.51 3.99
CA GLN A 284 -2.41 -21.35 3.84
C GLN A 284 -2.74 -22.08 5.15
N LYS A 285 -1.72 -22.50 5.90
CA LYS A 285 -1.88 -23.02 7.27
C LYS A 285 -2.45 -21.97 8.21
N ILE A 286 -1.83 -20.78 8.28
CA ILE A 286 -2.30 -19.66 9.12
C ILE A 286 -3.74 -19.25 8.75
N ALA A 287 -4.06 -19.23 7.46
CA ALA A 287 -5.43 -19.01 7.00
C ALA A 287 -6.43 -20.06 7.54
N SER A 288 -6.03 -21.33 7.59
CA SER A 288 -6.88 -22.38 8.19
C SER A 288 -7.02 -22.26 9.71
N PHE A 289 -6.07 -21.61 10.40
CA PHE A 289 -6.13 -21.32 11.85
C PHE A 289 -7.01 -20.11 12.17
N LEU A 290 -6.96 -19.05 11.35
CA LEU A 290 -7.77 -17.84 11.49
C LEU A 290 -9.25 -18.06 11.21
N GLY A 291 -9.57 -19.10 10.42
CA GLY A 291 -10.90 -19.47 9.97
C GLY A 291 -11.20 -18.97 8.55
N LYS A 292 -12.14 -19.64 7.88
CA LYS A 292 -12.80 -19.07 6.70
C LYS A 292 -13.89 -18.13 7.20
N SER A 293 -13.92 -16.88 6.74
CA SER A 293 -15.20 -16.17 6.72
C SER A 293 -16.10 -16.80 5.65
N HIS A 294 -17.41 -16.54 5.72
CA HIS A 294 -18.30 -16.94 4.65
C HIS A 294 -18.06 -16.03 3.43
N PRO A 295 -17.83 -16.58 2.23
CA PRO A 295 -17.82 -15.75 1.03
C PRO A 295 -19.19 -15.09 0.89
N ILE A 296 -19.22 -13.76 0.79
CA ILE A 296 -20.41 -13.06 0.34
C ILE A 296 -20.51 -13.35 -1.15
N GLN A 297 -21.25 -14.41 -1.50
CA GLN A 297 -21.66 -14.65 -2.86
C GLN A 297 -22.65 -13.55 -3.26
N SER A 298 -22.18 -12.58 -4.02
CA SER A 298 -23.03 -11.96 -5.03
C SER A 298 -23.28 -13.02 -6.10
N GLU A 299 -24.38 -13.76 -5.97
CA GLU A 299 -24.82 -14.67 -7.02
C GLU A 299 -25.20 -13.84 -8.25
N MET A 300 -24.33 -13.88 -9.26
CA MET A 300 -24.68 -13.50 -10.62
C MET A 300 -25.18 -14.77 -11.30
N ASP A 301 -26.49 -14.85 -11.57
CA ASP A 301 -27.09 -15.98 -12.28
C ASP A 301 -26.61 -16.02 -13.74
N GLU A 302 -25.62 -16.86 -14.05
CA GLU A 302 -25.24 -17.19 -15.42
C GLU A 302 -26.30 -18.12 -16.08
N ALA A 303 -27.43 -17.53 -16.48
CA ALA A 303 -28.56 -18.28 -17.06
C ALA A 303 -29.34 -17.54 -18.17
N SER A 304 -28.64 -16.90 -19.12
CA SER A 304 -29.25 -16.50 -20.40
C SER A 304 -28.23 -16.42 -21.54
N GLU A 305 -28.31 -17.34 -22.51
CA GLU A 305 -27.68 -17.17 -23.82
C GLU A 305 -28.45 -16.14 -24.69
N SER A 306 -27.84 -15.74 -25.79
CA SER A 306 -28.30 -14.65 -26.67
C SER A 306 -29.47 -15.04 -27.59
N VAL A 307 -30.21 -14.03 -28.11
CA VAL A 307 -30.44 -13.78 -29.57
C VAL A 307 -31.51 -12.69 -29.86
N VAL A 308 -31.05 -11.61 -30.51
CA VAL A 308 -31.68 -10.64 -31.45
C VAL A 308 -33.02 -9.89 -31.20
N ASP A 309 -32.92 -8.56 -31.39
CA ASP A 309 -33.78 -7.67 -32.22
C ASP A 309 -35.21 -7.30 -31.74
N ALA A 310 -35.90 -6.46 -32.52
CA ALA A 310 -36.69 -5.34 -31.99
C ALA A 310 -38.18 -5.26 -32.41
N ALA A 311 -38.84 -4.25 -31.81
CA ALA A 311 -40.09 -3.56 -32.21
C ALA A 311 -41.47 -4.19 -31.87
N VAL A 312 -42.24 -3.41 -31.07
CA VAL A 312 -43.63 -2.91 -31.27
C VAL A 312 -44.57 -3.78 -32.17
N PRO A 313 -45.78 -4.22 -31.72
CA PRO A 313 -46.84 -3.28 -31.29
C PRO A 313 -47.85 -3.75 -30.19
N VAL A 314 -48.91 -2.95 -30.04
CA VAL A 314 -49.96 -2.96 -29.00
C VAL A 314 -51.31 -3.45 -29.55
N ASP A 315 -52.05 -4.26 -28.80
CA ASP A 315 -53.54 -4.29 -28.72
C ASP A 315 -53.95 -5.11 -27.46
N ILE A 316 -54.68 -4.60 -26.46
CA ILE A 316 -56.14 -4.34 -26.32
C ILE A 316 -57.04 -5.59 -26.48
N SER A 317 -57.78 -5.97 -25.41
CA SER A 317 -59.18 -6.50 -25.36
C SER A 317 -59.47 -7.60 -24.31
N THR A 318 -60.42 -7.32 -23.40
CA THR A 318 -61.57 -8.13 -22.86
C THR A 318 -61.60 -9.67 -23.02
N GLU A 319 -62.22 -10.52 -22.16
CA GLU A 319 -63.00 -10.47 -20.88
C GLU A 319 -63.17 -11.96 -20.41
N ALA A 320 -63.69 -12.40 -19.25
CA ALA A 320 -63.89 -11.91 -17.87
C ALA A 320 -64.62 -13.00 -17.03
N ARG A 321 -64.66 -12.89 -15.69
CA ARG A 321 -65.84 -13.14 -14.80
C ARG A 321 -65.52 -12.97 -13.30
N SER A 322 -66.48 -12.42 -12.54
CA SER A 322 -66.50 -12.28 -11.06
C SER A 322 -67.31 -13.44 -10.40
N PRO A 323 -67.67 -13.49 -9.08
CA PRO A 323 -67.65 -12.50 -7.95
C PRO A 323 -66.60 -12.86 -6.84
N GLY A 324 -66.36 -12.13 -5.74
CA GLY A 324 -67.09 -11.10 -4.94
C GLY A 324 -67.52 -11.68 -3.57
N PRO A 325 -67.88 -10.89 -2.50
CA PRO A 325 -68.07 -9.42 -2.45
C PRO A 325 -67.63 -8.65 -1.15
N SER A 326 -67.57 -7.31 -1.26
CA SER A 326 -67.87 -6.28 -0.21
C SER A 326 -66.82 -5.98 0.91
N LYS A 327 -66.75 -4.78 1.54
CA LYS A 327 -67.69 -3.62 1.63
C LYS A 327 -67.02 -2.22 1.53
N ALA A 328 -67.74 -1.28 0.87
CA ALA A 328 -67.82 0.22 0.96
C ALA A 328 -66.54 1.11 1.12
N LYS A 329 -66.28 2.26 0.43
CA LYS A 329 -66.98 3.31 -0.37
C LYS A 329 -67.41 4.65 0.33
N ARG A 330 -66.67 5.75 0.05
CA ARG A 330 -67.02 7.22 -0.08
C ARG A 330 -65.71 8.05 -0.14
N SER A 331 -65.37 9.02 -1.01
CA SER A 331 -65.91 9.63 -2.26
C SER A 331 -66.80 10.89 -2.22
N ILE A 332 -66.50 11.88 -3.10
CA ILE A 332 -67.24 13.12 -3.53
C ILE A 332 -67.27 14.28 -2.48
N ARG A 333 -67.05 15.59 -2.76
CA ARG A 333 -66.60 16.42 -3.94
C ARG A 333 -66.02 17.80 -3.44
N PRO A 334 -65.48 18.71 -4.29
CA PRO A 334 -64.69 19.90 -3.88
C PRO A 334 -65.43 21.27 -3.90
N GLU A 335 -64.63 22.35 -3.74
CA GLU A 335 -64.86 23.81 -3.94
C GLU A 335 -65.42 24.67 -2.80
N TYR A 336 -64.65 25.71 -2.41
CA TYR A 336 -65.05 27.14 -2.41
C TYR A 336 -63.78 28.05 -2.45
N PHE A 337 -63.94 29.34 -2.74
CA PHE A 337 -62.88 30.27 -3.23
C PHE A 337 -62.48 31.41 -2.24
N LEU A 338 -61.47 32.20 -2.67
CA LEU A 338 -61.02 33.53 -2.15
C LEU A 338 -60.13 33.49 -0.88
N GLU A 339 -59.09 34.32 -0.67
CA GLU A 339 -58.30 35.30 -1.47
C GLU A 339 -57.02 35.69 -0.62
N THR A 340 -55.96 36.39 -1.06
CA THR A 340 -55.57 37.09 -2.31
C THR A 340 -54.13 36.71 -2.77
N ASN A 341 -53.62 37.37 -3.82
CA ASN A 341 -52.19 37.52 -4.17
C ASN A 341 -51.63 38.88 -3.60
N PRO A 342 -50.39 39.39 -3.86
CA PRO A 342 -49.34 39.01 -4.84
C PRO A 342 -48.01 38.57 -4.14
N ASP A 343 -46.89 38.18 -4.79
CA ASP A 343 -46.40 38.42 -6.16
C ASP A 343 -46.13 37.16 -7.01
N THR A 344 -46.63 37.20 -8.25
CA THR A 344 -46.31 36.38 -9.44
C THR A 344 -45.11 36.98 -10.19
N VAL A 345 -44.29 36.32 -11.02
CA VAL A 345 -44.19 34.98 -11.65
C VAL A 345 -42.67 34.76 -11.95
N GLU A 346 -42.12 33.65 -12.46
CA GLU A 346 -42.65 32.48 -13.19
C GLU A 346 -41.75 31.25 -12.91
N GLU A 347 -42.34 30.06 -12.98
CA GLU A 347 -41.94 28.84 -13.72
C GLU A 347 -40.48 28.68 -14.24
N MET A 348 -39.95 27.46 -14.45
CA MET A 348 -40.30 26.07 -14.09
C MET A 348 -39.13 25.19 -14.61
N TYR A 349 -38.77 24.09 -13.94
CA TYR A 349 -38.27 22.81 -14.52
C TYR A 349 -37.64 21.95 -13.40
N GLU A 350 -37.92 20.65 -13.42
CA GLU A 350 -37.21 19.64 -12.61
C GLU A 350 -36.02 19.08 -13.39
N ASP A 351 -34.89 18.81 -12.72
CA ASP A 351 -33.90 17.84 -13.19
C ASP A 351 -33.31 17.06 -11.99
N PRO A 352 -33.59 15.75 -11.84
CA PRO A 352 -33.25 15.00 -10.64
C PRO A 352 -31.89 14.28 -10.72
N SER A 353 -30.76 15.01 -10.70
CA SER A 353 -29.44 14.39 -10.43
C SER A 353 -28.29 15.34 -10.01
N THR A 354 -28.09 15.55 -8.70
CA THR A 354 -26.72 15.68 -8.14
C THR A 354 -26.67 15.36 -6.63
N PRO A 355 -26.09 14.21 -6.20
CA PRO A 355 -25.72 14.00 -4.79
C PRO A 355 -24.40 14.74 -4.51
N ASN A 356 -24.49 16.00 -4.08
CA ASN A 356 -23.33 16.89 -3.88
C ASN A 356 -22.73 16.81 -2.45
N ASP A 357 -22.92 15.68 -1.75
CA ASP A 357 -22.46 15.44 -0.38
C ASP A 357 -21.28 14.45 -0.35
N GLY A 358 -20.20 14.81 0.35
CA GLY A 358 -19.08 13.88 0.62
C GLY A 358 -17.67 14.48 0.64
N LEU A 359 -17.46 15.74 0.23
CA LEU A 359 -16.15 16.39 0.34
C LEU A 359 -15.96 17.06 1.71
N SER A 360 -14.78 16.86 2.30
CA SER A 360 -14.32 17.34 3.63
C SER A 360 -14.79 16.57 4.88
N THR A 361 -15.55 15.47 4.76
CA THR A 361 -15.83 14.59 5.92
C THR A 361 -14.56 13.85 6.37
N VAL A 362 -14.20 13.95 7.65
CA VAL A 362 -13.13 13.15 8.25
C VAL A 362 -13.57 11.68 8.37
N PRO A 363 -12.86 10.70 7.78
CA PRO A 363 -13.24 9.30 7.84
C PRO A 363 -13.24 8.75 9.27
N PRO A 364 -14.03 7.70 9.56
CA PRO A 364 -13.97 7.01 10.84
C PRO A 364 -12.59 6.38 11.05
N GLN A 365 -12.12 6.39 12.29
CA GLN A 365 -10.99 5.58 12.72
C GLN A 365 -11.48 4.58 13.78
N PRO A 366 -11.77 3.33 13.41
CA PRO A 366 -12.23 2.33 14.37
C PRO A 366 -11.11 1.97 15.36
N SER A 367 -11.44 1.93 16.65
CA SER A 367 -10.57 1.39 17.71
C SER A 367 -10.49 -0.14 17.66
N LYS A 368 -11.50 -0.82 17.10
CA LYS A 368 -11.53 -2.26 16.86
C LYS A 368 -12.10 -2.52 15.46
N PRO A 369 -11.25 -2.56 14.41
CA PRO A 369 -11.70 -2.89 13.06
C PRO A 369 -12.18 -4.35 12.98
N LYS A 370 -12.96 -4.69 11.94
CA LYS A 370 -13.48 -6.05 11.78
C LYS A 370 -12.34 -7.06 11.55
N LYS A 371 -12.41 -8.24 12.18
CA LYS A 371 -11.54 -9.38 11.82
C LYS A 371 -11.75 -9.72 10.35
N VAL A 372 -10.69 -9.59 9.56
CA VAL A 372 -10.65 -9.86 8.12
C VAL A 372 -9.27 -10.43 7.77
N LEU A 373 -9.23 -11.52 7.01
CA LEU A 373 -8.02 -12.14 6.50
C LEU A 373 -7.84 -11.84 5.01
N LYS A 374 -6.73 -11.17 4.67
CA LYS A 374 -6.25 -11.00 3.30
C LYS A 374 -5.01 -11.88 3.11
N THR A 375 -4.89 -12.57 1.97
CA THR A 375 -3.66 -13.32 1.64
C THR A 375 -3.20 -13.05 0.21
N THR A 376 -1.89 -13.04 -0.01
CA THR A 376 -1.30 -12.84 -1.34
C THR A 376 0.04 -13.58 -1.45
N ILE A 377 0.20 -14.34 -2.53
CA ILE A 377 1.50 -14.87 -2.95
C ILE A 377 2.00 -13.99 -4.11
N LEU A 378 3.13 -13.31 -3.90
CA LEU A 378 3.85 -12.65 -4.98
C LEU A 378 4.50 -13.72 -5.87
N PRO A 379 4.40 -13.61 -7.21
CA PRO A 379 4.92 -14.61 -8.14
C PRO A 379 6.44 -14.64 -8.16
N SER A 380 7.04 -15.73 -8.67
CA SER A 380 8.47 -15.82 -8.91
C SER A 380 8.97 -14.64 -9.77
N PRO A 381 10.11 -13.99 -9.45
CA PRO A 381 11.16 -14.38 -8.50
C PRO A 381 10.98 -13.82 -7.07
N ALA A 382 9.76 -13.53 -6.60
CA ALA A 382 9.54 -13.10 -5.22
C ALA A 382 9.98 -14.18 -4.23
N SER A 383 10.85 -13.80 -3.30
CA SER A 383 11.58 -14.69 -2.39
C SER A 383 11.40 -14.29 -0.92
N HIS A 384 12.17 -14.86 0.02
CA HIS A 384 12.14 -14.42 1.43
C HIS A 384 12.57 -12.95 1.61
N ALA A 385 13.23 -12.38 0.59
CA ALA A 385 13.74 -11.02 0.54
C ALA A 385 12.75 -9.97 -0.01
N LEU A 386 11.46 -10.31 -0.22
CA LEU A 386 10.51 -9.47 -0.96
C LEU A 386 10.26 -8.04 -0.38
N LEU A 387 10.70 -7.76 0.85
CA LEU A 387 10.67 -6.42 1.47
C LEU A 387 11.88 -5.51 1.13
N TYR A 388 12.95 -6.04 0.52
CA TYR A 388 14.10 -5.25 0.01
C TYR A 388 14.53 -5.59 -1.42
N GLN A 389 14.02 -6.67 -2.01
CA GLN A 389 14.19 -7.00 -3.43
C GLN A 389 13.50 -5.93 -4.32
N PRO A 390 14.22 -5.21 -5.20
CA PRO A 390 13.66 -4.04 -5.92
C PRO A 390 12.42 -4.36 -6.76
N ALA A 391 12.38 -5.55 -7.37
CA ALA A 391 11.28 -6.02 -8.20
C ALA A 391 9.95 -6.22 -7.44
N THR A 392 9.98 -6.38 -6.12
CA THR A 392 8.83 -6.80 -5.31
C THR A 392 8.47 -5.83 -4.18
N VAL A 393 9.43 -5.07 -3.64
CA VAL A 393 9.14 -4.14 -2.53
C VAL A 393 8.14 -3.04 -2.90
N ARG A 394 8.13 -2.59 -4.17
CA ARG A 394 7.14 -1.61 -4.67
C ARG A 394 5.72 -2.16 -4.67
N ILE A 395 5.59 -3.44 -5.02
CA ILE A 395 4.33 -4.20 -5.01
C ILE A 395 3.87 -4.43 -3.56
N LEU A 396 4.79 -4.85 -2.67
CA LEU A 396 4.53 -5.00 -1.24
C LEU A 396 4.05 -3.68 -0.61
N ALA A 397 4.72 -2.56 -0.91
CA ALA A 397 4.35 -1.24 -0.39
C ALA A 397 2.92 -0.83 -0.79
N GLY A 398 2.56 -1.02 -2.06
CA GLY A 398 1.20 -0.77 -2.55
C GLY A 398 0.16 -1.68 -1.90
N LEU A 399 0.41 -2.99 -1.82
CA LEU A 399 -0.48 -3.96 -1.19
C LEU A 399 -0.67 -3.71 0.32
N ILE A 400 0.39 -3.32 1.04
CA ILE A 400 0.29 -2.92 2.45
C ILE A 400 -0.52 -1.62 2.57
N SER A 401 -0.25 -0.61 1.73
CA SER A 401 -1.01 0.66 1.76
C SER A 401 -2.51 0.44 1.51
N ASP A 402 -2.85 -0.45 0.58
CA ASP A 402 -4.23 -0.86 0.25
C ASP A 402 -4.90 -1.60 1.42
N PHE A 403 -4.22 -2.57 2.06
CA PHE A 403 -4.73 -3.22 3.27
C PHE A 403 -4.93 -2.23 4.43
N LEU A 404 -3.97 -1.34 4.67
CA LEU A 404 -4.04 -0.33 5.73
C LEU A 404 -5.24 0.62 5.55
N CYS A 405 -5.47 1.13 4.34
CA CYS A 405 -6.57 2.07 4.11
C CYS A 405 -7.95 1.40 3.99
N THR A 406 -8.03 0.16 3.49
CA THR A 406 -9.33 -0.53 3.31
C THR A 406 -9.78 -1.32 4.52
N GLN A 407 -8.88 -1.94 5.29
CA GLN A 407 -9.23 -2.87 6.38
C GLN A 407 -8.95 -2.33 7.79
N VAL A 408 -8.00 -1.40 7.95
CA VAL A 408 -7.61 -0.87 9.27
C VAL A 408 -8.19 0.52 9.53
N SER A 409 -7.88 1.51 8.69
CA SER A 409 -8.40 2.88 8.82
C SER A 409 -8.29 3.64 7.49
N PRO A 410 -9.39 4.13 6.90
CA PRO A 410 -9.35 4.96 5.69
C PRO A 410 -8.46 6.20 5.82
N ARG A 411 -8.20 6.68 7.05
CA ARG A 411 -7.25 7.78 7.31
C ARG A 411 -5.80 7.46 6.92
N LEU A 412 -5.43 6.18 6.81
CA LEU A 412 -4.12 5.74 6.30
C LEU A 412 -4.01 5.81 4.77
N SER A 413 -5.09 6.18 4.06
CA SER A 413 -5.01 6.56 2.64
C SER A 413 -4.22 7.85 2.48
N LEU A 414 -3.00 7.76 1.92
CA LEU A 414 -2.23 8.92 1.49
C LEU A 414 -3.03 9.80 0.51
N GLY A 415 -3.92 9.21 -0.27
CA GLY A 415 -4.79 9.96 -1.17
C GLY A 415 -5.71 10.92 -0.41
N TRP A 416 -6.41 10.40 0.61
CA TRP A 416 -7.26 11.20 1.48
C TRP A 416 -6.44 12.21 2.32
N GLN A 417 -5.31 11.80 2.91
CA GLN A 417 -4.46 12.73 3.67
C GLN A 417 -3.99 13.91 2.79
N LEU A 418 -3.59 13.63 1.56
CA LEU A 418 -3.19 14.66 0.60
C LEU A 418 -4.37 15.57 0.22
N GLN A 419 -5.61 15.07 0.19
CA GLN A 419 -6.82 15.86 -0.03
C GLN A 419 -7.14 16.74 1.18
N TYR A 420 -7.25 16.18 2.39
CA TYR A 420 -7.50 16.90 3.64
C TYR A 420 -6.46 18.03 3.87
N LEU A 421 -5.19 17.76 3.55
CA LEU A 421 -4.11 18.75 3.59
C LEU A 421 -4.09 19.74 2.40
N SER A 422 -5.12 19.76 1.54
CA SER A 422 -5.34 20.80 0.51
C SER A 422 -6.09 22.00 1.06
N ASP A 423 -7.07 21.74 1.94
CA ASP A 423 -8.23 22.63 2.16
C ASP A 423 -7.86 23.90 2.96
N ALA A 424 -6.62 23.99 3.43
CA ALA A 424 -6.02 25.21 3.95
C ALA A 424 -5.82 26.26 2.84
N GLY A 425 -6.85 27.06 2.58
CA GLY A 425 -6.91 28.11 1.54
C GLY A 425 -5.78 29.14 1.59
N LYS A 426 -4.65 28.84 0.94
CA LYS A 426 -3.53 29.75 0.65
C LYS A 426 -3.02 29.56 -0.78
N TRP A 427 -3.96 29.63 -1.73
CA TRP A 427 -3.73 29.46 -3.16
C TRP A 427 -3.42 30.81 -3.80
N ASP A 428 -2.14 31.07 -4.08
CA ASP A 428 -1.65 31.69 -5.34
C ASP A 428 -0.10 31.66 -5.37
N VAL A 429 0.53 32.56 -4.60
CA VAL A 429 1.92 33.03 -4.81
C VAL A 429 2.98 31.91 -4.86
N LYS A 430 2.97 30.97 -3.90
CA LYS A 430 3.95 29.87 -3.86
C LYS A 430 3.70 28.79 -4.92
N ASN A 431 2.47 28.63 -5.38
CA ASN A 431 2.16 27.72 -6.50
C ASN A 431 2.56 28.35 -7.83
N LEU A 432 2.33 29.66 -8.02
CA LEU A 432 2.68 30.37 -9.25
C LEU A 432 4.19 30.31 -9.55
N ALA A 433 5.06 30.62 -8.58
CA ALA A 433 6.52 30.55 -8.78
C ALA A 433 6.98 29.12 -9.18
N LYS A 434 6.41 28.11 -8.53
CA LYS A 434 6.67 26.68 -8.82
C LYS A 434 6.11 26.25 -10.18
N TRP A 435 4.99 26.80 -10.61
CA TRP A 435 4.38 26.56 -11.92
C TRP A 435 5.14 27.27 -13.06
N LYS A 436 5.65 28.48 -12.83
CA LYS A 436 6.53 29.18 -13.80
C LYS A 436 7.84 28.41 -14.00
N ALA A 437 8.44 27.89 -12.93
CA ALA A 437 9.64 27.05 -12.98
C ALA A 437 9.46 25.63 -13.58
N VAL A 438 8.28 25.27 -14.09
CA VAL A 438 8.03 24.01 -14.80
C VAL A 438 7.97 24.25 -16.31
N LYS A 439 8.77 23.48 -17.09
CA LYS A 439 8.74 23.46 -18.57
C LYS A 439 7.28 23.30 -19.03
N PRO A 440 6.75 24.21 -19.87
CA PRO A 440 5.38 24.16 -20.39
C PRO A 440 4.96 22.75 -20.85
N VAL A 441 5.61 22.26 -21.91
CA VAL A 441 5.30 21.02 -22.63
C VAL A 441 6.50 20.06 -22.59
N SER A 442 6.27 18.75 -22.63
CA SER A 442 7.32 17.73 -22.80
C SER A 442 7.86 17.70 -24.23
N GLU A 443 8.89 16.89 -24.46
CA GLU A 443 9.14 16.32 -25.80
C GLU A 443 8.07 15.28 -26.16
N PRO A 444 7.95 14.88 -27.44
CA PRO A 444 7.02 13.82 -27.86
C PRO A 444 7.29 12.53 -27.09
N ILE A 445 6.22 11.90 -26.62
CA ILE A 445 6.23 10.60 -25.95
C ILE A 445 5.59 9.59 -26.90
N ASP A 446 6.36 8.60 -27.33
CA ASP A 446 5.94 7.52 -28.25
C ASP A 446 5.26 8.00 -29.56
N GLY A 447 5.53 9.23 -29.99
CA GLY A 447 4.87 9.83 -31.15
C GLY A 447 3.39 10.20 -30.97
N ILE A 448 2.76 9.87 -29.83
CA ILE A 448 1.33 10.07 -29.57
C ILE A 448 1.10 11.26 -28.64
N PHE A 449 1.86 11.37 -27.54
CA PHE A 449 1.55 12.29 -26.45
C PHE A 449 2.54 13.45 -26.31
N ARG A 450 2.06 14.54 -25.71
CA ARG A 450 2.88 15.50 -24.98
C ARG A 450 2.30 15.75 -23.59
N ALA A 451 3.14 15.74 -22.56
CA ALA A 451 2.76 15.99 -21.18
C ALA A 451 3.05 17.44 -20.80
N MET A 452 2.00 18.21 -20.43
CA MET A 452 2.13 19.64 -20.13
C MET A 452 1.60 20.04 -18.75
N LYS A 453 1.99 21.23 -18.28
CA LYS A 453 1.33 21.90 -17.15
C LYS A 453 0.03 22.56 -17.63
N THR A 454 -0.93 22.77 -16.73
CA THR A 454 -2.15 23.54 -17.05
C THR A 454 -1.79 24.96 -17.54
N LEU A 455 -2.54 25.48 -18.50
CA LEU A 455 -2.42 26.88 -18.96
C LEU A 455 -2.92 27.85 -17.87
N ARG A 456 -2.69 29.16 -18.03
CA ARG A 456 -3.35 30.22 -17.25
C ARG A 456 -3.72 31.36 -18.19
N GLU A 457 -4.94 31.89 -18.08
CA GLU A 457 -5.44 32.92 -19.01
C GLU A 457 -4.51 34.13 -19.15
N VAL A 458 -4.01 34.62 -18.01
CA VAL A 458 -3.22 35.85 -17.89
C VAL A 458 -1.70 35.61 -17.78
N ASP A 459 -1.18 34.51 -18.32
CA ASP A 459 0.27 34.26 -18.34
C ASP A 459 0.91 34.55 -19.71
N GLU A 460 1.97 35.35 -19.69
CA GLU A 460 2.71 35.83 -20.87
C GLU A 460 3.35 34.72 -21.72
N ILE A 461 3.52 33.51 -21.17
CA ILE A 461 4.27 32.41 -21.79
C ILE A 461 3.40 31.16 -21.99
N HIS A 462 2.46 30.87 -21.09
CA HIS A 462 1.66 29.63 -21.14
C HIS A 462 0.16 29.91 -20.89
N SER A 463 -0.40 30.77 -21.73
CA SER A 463 -1.83 31.06 -21.90
C SER A 463 -2.37 30.47 -23.21
N PRO A 464 -3.71 30.32 -23.38
CA PRO A 464 -4.28 29.71 -24.58
C PRO A 464 -3.87 30.38 -25.89
N GLU A 465 -3.83 31.72 -25.94
CA GLU A 465 -3.48 32.47 -27.15
C GLU A 465 -2.02 32.23 -27.59
N VAL A 466 -1.08 32.24 -26.63
CA VAL A 466 0.34 31.96 -26.90
C VAL A 466 0.54 30.49 -27.27
N PHE A 467 -0.16 29.58 -26.57
CA PHE A 467 -0.06 28.15 -26.82
C PHE A 467 -0.55 27.76 -28.22
N VAL A 468 -1.67 28.33 -28.69
CA VAL A 468 -2.13 28.13 -30.08
C VAL A 468 -1.05 28.56 -31.07
N LYS A 469 -0.50 29.77 -30.93
CA LYS A 469 0.51 30.32 -31.85
C LYS A 469 1.83 29.54 -31.89
N GLU A 470 2.17 28.81 -30.84
CA GLU A 470 3.37 27.96 -30.78
C GLU A 470 3.12 26.50 -31.20
N TRP A 471 1.91 25.97 -31.00
CA TRP A 471 1.66 24.51 -31.00
C TRP A 471 0.54 24.00 -31.93
N ASP A 472 -0.25 24.85 -32.60
CA ASP A 472 -1.33 24.45 -33.54
C ASP A 472 -0.91 23.46 -34.66
N SER A 473 0.35 23.60 -35.08
CA SER A 473 1.07 22.80 -36.08
C SER A 473 1.53 21.43 -35.58
N GLN A 474 1.44 21.17 -34.27
CA GLN A 474 1.93 19.94 -33.64
C GLN A 474 0.94 19.29 -32.67
N ILE A 475 0.01 20.04 -32.09
CA ILE A 475 -0.92 19.58 -31.06
C ILE A 475 -2.34 19.75 -31.59
N THR A 476 -3.03 18.63 -31.74
CA THR A 476 -4.41 18.51 -32.26
C THR A 476 -5.46 18.61 -31.17
N ASP A 477 -5.13 18.09 -29.99
CA ASP A 477 -6.07 17.82 -28.90
C ASP A 477 -5.40 18.09 -27.55
N ILE A 478 -6.15 18.67 -26.60
CA ILE A 478 -5.77 18.77 -25.19
C ILE A 478 -6.73 17.92 -24.35
N VAL A 479 -6.19 17.06 -23.49
CA VAL A 479 -6.95 16.32 -22.47
C VAL A 479 -6.60 16.87 -21.09
N ASP A 480 -7.51 17.64 -20.51
CA ASP A 480 -7.42 18.15 -19.15
C ASP A 480 -7.95 17.13 -18.16
N ILE A 481 -7.01 16.46 -17.48
CA ILE A 481 -7.31 15.47 -16.45
C ILE A 481 -7.50 16.07 -15.04
N SER A 482 -7.67 17.40 -14.89
CA SER A 482 -7.92 18.05 -13.59
C SER A 482 -9.41 18.01 -13.18
N HIS A 483 -9.68 18.10 -11.87
CA HIS A 483 -11.05 18.04 -11.31
C HIS A 483 -11.78 19.38 -11.42
N GLU A 484 -11.17 20.42 -10.84
CA GLU A 484 -11.63 21.82 -10.93
C GLU A 484 -11.73 22.29 -12.40
N SER A 485 -12.58 23.28 -12.66
CA SER A 485 -12.59 23.98 -13.95
C SER A 485 -11.21 24.57 -14.29
N PRO A 486 -10.79 24.59 -15.56
CA PRO A 486 -9.50 25.15 -15.95
C PRO A 486 -9.36 26.62 -15.55
N VAL A 487 -8.15 27.05 -15.21
CA VAL A 487 -7.81 28.44 -14.86
C VAL A 487 -7.52 29.30 -16.10
N TYR A 488 -8.20 28.98 -17.18
CA TYR A 488 -8.12 29.53 -18.53
C TYR A 488 -9.38 29.14 -19.32
N ASP A 489 -9.72 29.85 -20.41
CA ASP A 489 -10.88 29.56 -21.25
C ASP A 489 -10.53 28.56 -22.37
N PRO A 490 -11.11 27.33 -22.36
CA PRO A 490 -10.87 26.35 -23.43
C PRO A 490 -11.25 26.84 -24.83
N ARG A 491 -12.22 27.76 -24.93
CA ARG A 491 -12.69 28.31 -26.22
C ARG A 491 -11.61 29.10 -26.95
N GLY A 492 -10.54 29.51 -26.25
CA GLY A 492 -9.34 30.09 -26.88
C GLY A 492 -8.55 29.06 -27.69
N LEU A 493 -8.50 27.80 -27.23
CA LEU A 493 -7.83 26.69 -27.91
C LEU A 493 -8.63 26.22 -29.14
N GLU A 494 -9.95 26.11 -28.97
CA GLU A 494 -10.87 25.63 -30.02
C GLU A 494 -10.90 26.57 -31.22
N LYS A 495 -10.92 27.89 -30.98
CA LYS A 495 -10.75 28.93 -32.02
C LYS A 495 -9.40 28.85 -32.74
N GLY A 496 -8.38 28.28 -32.08
CA GLY A 496 -7.07 27.98 -32.64
C GLY A 496 -6.96 26.63 -33.36
N GLY A 497 -8.06 25.88 -33.49
CA GLY A 497 -8.05 24.55 -34.12
C GLY A 497 -7.39 23.46 -33.27
N ILE A 498 -7.34 23.63 -31.94
CA ILE A 498 -6.93 22.62 -30.96
C ILE A 498 -8.17 22.23 -30.14
N ARG A 499 -8.62 20.97 -30.25
CA ARG A 499 -9.81 20.49 -29.53
C ARG A 499 -9.52 20.34 -28.04
N TYR A 500 -10.51 20.56 -27.19
CA TYR A 500 -10.38 20.42 -25.73
C TYR A 500 -11.31 19.33 -25.18
N HIS A 501 -10.74 18.44 -24.37
CA HIS A 501 -11.42 17.31 -23.76
C HIS A 501 -11.24 17.37 -22.24
N LYS A 502 -12.34 17.40 -21.49
CA LYS A 502 -12.32 17.42 -20.02
C LYS A 502 -12.51 16.00 -19.49
N PHE A 503 -11.52 15.50 -18.76
CA PHE A 503 -11.53 14.16 -18.15
C PHE A 503 -11.33 14.27 -16.63
N PRO A 504 -12.38 14.63 -15.86
CA PRO A 504 -12.22 15.00 -14.45
C PRO A 504 -11.80 13.80 -13.62
N THR A 505 -10.61 13.87 -13.02
CA THR A 505 -10.09 12.81 -12.13
C THR A 505 -9.75 13.37 -10.76
N VAL A 506 -9.78 12.51 -9.74
CA VAL A 506 -9.60 12.92 -8.35
C VAL A 506 -8.17 13.40 -8.08
N SER A 507 -8.03 14.51 -7.35
CA SER A 507 -6.73 15.16 -7.17
C SER A 507 -5.81 14.39 -6.19
N LYS A 508 -4.50 14.42 -6.48
CA LYS A 508 -3.38 13.86 -5.70
C LYS A 508 -3.37 12.33 -5.49
N ILE A 509 -4.40 11.59 -5.93
CA ILE A 509 -4.48 10.12 -5.85
C ILE A 509 -4.08 9.45 -7.19
N PRO A 510 -3.67 8.17 -7.18
CA PRO A 510 -3.48 7.38 -8.40
C PRO A 510 -4.86 7.01 -8.99
N PRO A 511 -5.07 7.17 -10.31
CA PRO A 511 -6.30 6.77 -10.98
C PRO A 511 -6.65 5.29 -10.83
N THR A 512 -7.95 5.02 -10.66
CA THR A 512 -8.56 3.69 -10.61
C THR A 512 -8.40 2.91 -11.92
N GLU A 513 -8.83 1.65 -11.93
CA GLU A 513 -8.80 0.80 -13.14
C GLU A 513 -9.88 1.24 -14.14
N SER A 514 -11.07 1.64 -13.67
CA SER A 514 -12.11 2.23 -14.50
C SER A 514 -11.72 3.60 -15.06
N GLU A 515 -11.15 4.51 -14.26
CA GLU A 515 -10.63 5.79 -14.77
C GLU A 515 -9.58 5.59 -15.87
N VAL A 516 -8.70 4.59 -15.74
CA VAL A 516 -7.70 4.29 -16.78
C VAL A 516 -8.32 3.66 -18.03
N ALA A 517 -9.29 2.73 -17.89
CA ALA A 517 -10.00 2.18 -19.03
C ALA A 517 -10.74 3.29 -19.82
N SER A 518 -11.45 4.18 -19.13
CA SER A 518 -12.13 5.33 -19.75
C SER A 518 -11.16 6.33 -20.36
N PHE A 519 -10.00 6.59 -19.76
CA PHE A 519 -8.96 7.42 -20.36
C PHE A 519 -8.39 6.79 -21.63
N ILE A 520 -8.10 5.49 -21.62
CA ILE A 520 -7.58 4.78 -22.80
C ILE A 520 -8.60 4.84 -23.94
N ALA A 521 -9.88 4.58 -23.67
CA ALA A 521 -10.95 4.68 -24.66
C ALA A 521 -11.09 6.11 -25.23
N LEU A 522 -10.98 7.15 -24.39
CA LEU A 522 -10.98 8.55 -24.85
C LEU A 522 -9.80 8.83 -25.80
N ILE A 523 -8.59 8.38 -25.46
CA ILE A 523 -7.42 8.58 -26.32
C ILE A 523 -7.54 7.80 -27.63
N ASP A 524 -8.03 6.55 -27.61
CA ASP A 524 -8.23 5.75 -28.81
C ASP A 524 -9.23 6.45 -29.76
N HIS A 525 -10.37 6.88 -29.25
CA HIS A 525 -11.38 7.63 -30.00
C HIS A 525 -10.83 8.96 -30.58
N ILE A 526 -10.09 9.74 -29.79
CA ILE A 526 -9.43 10.98 -30.26
C ILE A 526 -8.49 10.69 -31.43
N ARG A 527 -7.74 9.59 -31.41
CA ARG A 527 -6.82 9.18 -32.48
C ARG A 527 -7.55 8.69 -33.73
N GLU A 528 -8.70 8.04 -33.58
CA GLU A 528 -9.55 7.62 -34.71
C GLU A 528 -10.14 8.83 -35.45
N GLU A 529 -10.47 9.92 -34.75
CA GLU A 529 -10.97 11.16 -35.34
C GLU A 529 -9.90 12.10 -35.93
N GLN A 530 -8.60 11.82 -35.74
CA GLN A 530 -7.52 12.74 -36.12
C GLN A 530 -7.28 12.77 -37.65
N THR A 531 -7.96 13.70 -38.31
CA THR A 531 -7.82 13.98 -39.76
C THR A 531 -6.49 14.63 -40.16
N LYS A 532 -5.75 15.20 -39.20
CA LYS A 532 -4.35 15.67 -39.37
C LYS A 532 -3.45 14.99 -38.32
N PRO A 533 -2.22 14.59 -38.66
CA PRO A 533 -1.28 14.04 -37.68
C PRO A 533 -0.90 15.10 -36.66
N GLY A 534 -1.01 14.77 -35.36
CA GLY A 534 -0.68 15.67 -34.26
C GLY A 534 -0.64 14.93 -32.91
N TYR A 535 -0.02 15.57 -31.92
CA TYR A 535 0.11 15.02 -30.57
C TYR A 535 -1.11 15.36 -29.71
N ILE A 536 -1.48 14.43 -28.84
CA ILE A 536 -2.47 14.65 -27.79
C ILE A 536 -1.76 15.18 -26.54
N ALA A 537 -2.13 16.38 -26.11
CA ALA A 537 -1.51 17.07 -24.99
C ALA A 537 -2.27 16.83 -23.69
N VAL A 538 -1.70 16.02 -22.78
CA VAL A 538 -2.36 15.62 -21.53
C VAL A 538 -1.85 16.46 -20.37
N HIS A 539 -2.76 17.05 -19.57
CA HIS A 539 -2.37 17.84 -18.41
C HIS A 539 -3.20 17.63 -17.14
N CYS A 540 -2.48 17.52 -16.02
CA CYS A 540 -3.00 17.95 -14.72
C CYS A 540 -2.40 19.34 -14.42
N HIS A 541 -2.46 19.82 -13.18
CA HIS A 541 -1.91 21.13 -12.81
C HIS A 541 -0.41 21.32 -13.19
N TYR A 542 0.45 20.30 -13.02
CA TYR A 542 1.90 20.41 -13.32
C TYR A 542 2.42 19.49 -14.44
N GLY A 543 1.63 18.54 -14.94
CA GLY A 543 2.07 17.56 -15.94
C GLY A 543 3.15 16.58 -15.43
N PHE A 544 2.90 15.88 -14.31
CA PHE A 544 3.85 14.87 -13.79
C PHE A 544 3.14 13.60 -13.30
N ASN A 545 2.52 13.60 -12.11
CA ASN A 545 2.09 12.36 -11.46
C ASN A 545 0.89 11.70 -12.16
N ARG A 546 -0.30 12.33 -12.13
CA ARG A 546 -1.50 11.79 -12.82
C ARG A 546 -1.28 11.67 -14.34
N THR A 547 -0.72 12.71 -14.96
CA THR A 547 -0.39 12.74 -16.39
C THR A 547 0.54 11.59 -16.79
N GLY A 548 1.60 11.35 -16.04
CA GLY A 548 2.52 10.24 -16.28
C GLY A 548 1.89 8.89 -16.00
N PHE A 549 1.05 8.76 -14.98
CA PHE A 549 0.34 7.51 -14.69
C PHE A 549 -0.56 7.10 -15.86
N PHE A 550 -1.42 7.99 -16.35
CA PHE A 550 -2.29 7.73 -17.50
C PHE A 550 -1.51 7.41 -18.78
N ILE A 551 -0.46 8.19 -19.09
CA ILE A 551 0.40 7.93 -20.26
C ILE A 551 1.12 6.59 -20.13
N VAL A 552 1.70 6.27 -18.96
CA VAL A 552 2.38 4.99 -18.72
C VAL A 552 1.41 3.81 -18.85
N CYS A 553 0.17 3.93 -18.37
CA CYS A 553 -0.87 2.94 -18.61
C CYS A 553 -1.15 2.75 -20.10
N TYR A 554 -1.34 3.83 -20.86
CA TYR A 554 -1.58 3.76 -22.30
C TYR A 554 -0.40 3.11 -23.06
N LEU A 555 0.84 3.52 -22.77
CA LEU A 555 2.04 2.93 -23.37
C LEU A 555 2.15 1.42 -23.08
N LYS A 556 1.78 1.00 -21.87
CA LYS A 556 1.75 -0.40 -21.45
C LYS A 556 0.64 -1.19 -22.15
N GLU A 557 -0.55 -0.63 -22.30
CA GLU A 557 -1.76 -1.36 -22.73
C GLU A 557 -2.06 -1.27 -24.24
N ARG A 558 -1.59 -0.21 -24.92
CA ARG A 558 -1.78 -0.01 -26.37
C ARG A 558 -0.49 -0.05 -27.16
N CYS A 559 0.61 0.48 -26.63
CA CYS A 559 1.87 0.63 -27.38
C CYS A 559 2.89 -0.51 -27.14
N GLY A 560 2.52 -1.56 -26.41
CA GLY A 560 3.35 -2.74 -26.22
C GLY A 560 4.57 -2.59 -25.27
N TYR A 561 4.74 -1.44 -24.61
CA TYR A 561 5.88 -1.21 -23.72
C TYR A 561 5.87 -2.18 -22.53
N THR A 562 7.04 -2.46 -21.96
CA THR A 562 7.14 -3.00 -20.59
C THR A 562 6.91 -1.87 -19.58
N LEU A 563 6.43 -2.18 -18.37
CA LEU A 563 6.20 -1.13 -17.36
C LEU A 563 7.47 -0.29 -17.05
N PRO A 564 8.67 -0.89 -16.86
CA PRO A 564 9.88 -0.10 -16.67
C PRO A 564 10.23 0.79 -17.88
N ALA A 565 10.02 0.30 -19.11
CA ALA A 565 10.28 1.08 -20.32
C ALA A 565 9.33 2.28 -20.43
N ALA A 566 8.03 2.09 -20.18
CA ALA A 566 7.04 3.18 -20.21
C ALA A 566 7.32 4.24 -19.12
N ILE A 567 7.70 3.83 -17.91
CA ILE A 567 8.12 4.75 -16.84
C ILE A 567 9.39 5.52 -17.24
N SER A 568 10.36 4.85 -17.89
CA SER A 568 11.62 5.47 -18.34
C SER A 568 11.38 6.49 -19.46
N GLU A 569 10.62 6.13 -20.50
CA GLU A 569 10.22 7.01 -21.60
C GLU A 569 9.54 8.28 -21.06
N PHE A 570 8.54 8.14 -20.18
CA PHE A 570 7.91 9.30 -19.56
C PHE A 570 8.89 10.15 -18.73
N ALA A 571 9.80 9.51 -17.98
CA ALA A 571 10.78 10.22 -17.15
C ALA A 571 11.85 10.96 -17.96
N GLU A 572 12.19 10.47 -19.16
CA GLU A 572 13.10 11.11 -20.11
C GLU A 572 12.44 12.34 -20.74
N LYS A 573 11.31 12.17 -21.45
CA LYS A 573 10.65 13.27 -22.19
C LYS A 573 10.03 14.33 -21.26
N ARG A 574 9.69 13.94 -20.01
CA ARG A 574 9.19 14.83 -18.95
C ARG A 574 10.11 14.75 -17.71
N PRO A 575 11.29 15.41 -17.72
CA PRO A 575 12.31 15.29 -16.69
C PRO A 575 11.79 15.39 -15.25
N LYS A 576 12.27 14.46 -14.40
CA LYS A 576 11.79 14.14 -13.04
C LYS A 576 10.52 13.26 -12.98
N GLY A 577 9.92 12.89 -14.12
CA GLY A 577 8.90 11.84 -14.25
C GLY A 577 7.72 11.89 -13.27
N ILE A 578 7.24 10.70 -12.90
CA ILE A 578 6.30 10.50 -11.78
C ILE A 578 7.11 10.63 -10.48
N LYS A 579 6.70 11.55 -9.59
CA LYS A 579 7.50 12.02 -8.43
C LYS A 579 7.04 11.44 -7.10
N HIS A 580 5.79 11.02 -7.00
CA HIS A 580 5.23 10.46 -5.77
C HIS A 580 5.25 8.94 -5.82
N ALA A 581 5.84 8.32 -4.79
CA ALA A 581 6.01 6.87 -4.71
C ALA A 581 4.70 6.11 -4.88
N HIS A 582 3.60 6.56 -4.28
CA HIS A 582 2.31 5.82 -4.34
C HIS A 582 1.73 5.68 -5.74
N PHE A 583 2.04 6.59 -6.67
CA PHE A 583 1.68 6.43 -8.09
C PHE A 583 2.50 5.31 -8.75
N LEU A 584 3.80 5.25 -8.49
CA LEU A 584 4.68 4.18 -9.00
C LEU A 584 4.31 2.83 -8.36
N ASP A 585 4.15 2.79 -7.04
CA ASP A 585 3.78 1.60 -6.27
C ASP A 585 2.44 1.02 -6.81
N THR A 586 1.45 1.87 -7.11
CA THR A 586 0.18 1.44 -7.73
C THR A 586 0.37 0.88 -9.15
N LEU A 587 1.19 1.50 -10.00
CA LEU A 587 1.50 0.97 -11.34
C LEU A 587 2.15 -0.43 -11.26
N PHE A 588 3.09 -0.63 -10.33
CA PHE A 588 3.73 -1.93 -10.10
C PHE A 588 2.75 -2.98 -9.55
N VAL A 589 1.78 -2.59 -8.70
CA VAL A 589 0.71 -3.49 -8.26
C VAL A 589 -0.23 -3.88 -9.41
N ARG A 590 -0.61 -2.93 -10.28
CA ARG A 590 -1.54 -3.18 -11.40
C ARG A 590 -0.99 -4.17 -12.42
N TYR A 591 0.25 -3.97 -12.88
CA TYR A 591 0.84 -4.79 -13.94
C TYR A 591 1.70 -5.96 -13.43
N CYS A 592 1.44 -6.44 -12.21
CA CYS A 592 2.10 -7.61 -11.64
C CYS A 592 1.51 -8.91 -12.22
N VAL A 593 2.10 -9.39 -13.32
CA VAL A 593 1.73 -10.66 -13.96
C VAL A 593 1.91 -11.83 -12.99
N GLY A 594 0.87 -12.64 -12.78
CA GLY A 594 0.90 -13.82 -11.91
C GLY A 594 0.58 -13.57 -10.43
N LEU A 595 0.13 -12.35 -10.05
CA LEU A 595 -0.20 -12.00 -8.67
C LEU A 595 -1.37 -12.83 -8.10
N LYS A 596 -1.06 -13.84 -7.28
CA LYS A 596 -2.05 -14.73 -6.66
C LYS A 596 -2.64 -14.08 -5.40
N ARG A 597 -3.74 -13.34 -5.57
CA ARG A 597 -4.61 -12.90 -4.47
C ARG A 597 -5.65 -13.98 -4.17
N ALA A 598 -5.87 -14.31 -2.90
CA ALA A 598 -7.10 -15.00 -2.51
C ALA A 598 -8.27 -14.01 -2.43
N PRO A 599 -9.53 -14.47 -2.41
CA PRO A 599 -10.64 -13.68 -1.89
C PRO A 599 -10.31 -13.11 -0.51
N THR A 600 -10.88 -11.96 -0.19
CA THR A 600 -10.82 -11.43 1.18
C THR A 600 -11.75 -12.28 2.05
N LEU A 601 -11.24 -12.79 3.17
CA LEU A 601 -11.95 -13.65 4.12
C LEU A 601 -12.26 -12.88 5.40
#